data_AF-A0A2W2HNJ5-F1
#
_entry.id   AF-A0A2W2HNJ5-F1
#
_cell.length_a   1.000
_cell.length_b   1.000
_cell.length_c   1.000
_cell.angle_alpha   90.00
_cell.angle_beta   90.00
_cell.angle_gamma   90.00
#
_symmetry.space_group_name_H-M   'P 1'
#
loop_
_entity.id
_entity.type
_entity.pdbx_description
1 polymer ?
#
loop_
_entity_poly.entity_id
_entity_poly.type
_entity_poly.pdbx_seq_one_letter_code
_entity_poly.pdbx_strand_id
1 'polypeptide(L)'
;MNDRPSVLFVCVHNAGRSRMAAGFMRHLADGGIEVRSAGSIPADSVNHVATQAMREVGIDISDQHPKVLTPASVQVSDVVITMGCGDACPIFPGKRYEDWELDDPAGRDINEVRSIRDEIRA
;
A
#
# COMPACT_ATOMS: atom_id res chain seq x y z
N MET A 1 23.12 -7.19 -6.09
CA MET A 1 22.12 -7.47 -5.04
C MET A 1 21.53 -6.13 -4.65
N ASN A 2 20.22 -6.04 -4.48
CA ASN A 2 19.61 -4.80 -3.97
C ASN A 2 20.01 -4.73 -2.50
N ASP A 3 20.88 -3.79 -2.12
CA ASP A 3 21.44 -3.72 -0.75
C ASP A 3 20.42 -3.25 0.30
N ARG A 4 19.18 -2.95 -0.09
CA ARG A 4 18.12 -2.47 0.79
C ARG A 4 16.95 -3.47 0.85
N PRO A 5 16.44 -3.79 2.06
CA PRO A 5 15.19 -4.53 2.21
C PRO A 5 14.05 -3.85 1.47
N SER A 6 13.09 -4.65 1.01
CA SER A 6 12.01 -4.18 0.16
C SER A 6 10.64 -4.72 0.59
N VAL A 7 9.64 -3.85 0.53
CA VAL A 7 8.26 -4.15 0.95
C VAL A 7 7.30 -3.81 -0.17
N LEU A 8 6.34 -4.70 -0.43
CA LEU A 8 5.23 -4.50 -1.35
C LEU A 8 3.89 -4.49 -0.61
N PHE A 9 3.17 -3.38 -0.68
CA PHE A 9 1.79 -3.28 -0.20
C PHE A 9 0.80 -3.55 -1.33
N VAL A 10 -0.14 -4.47 -1.12
CA VAL A 10 -1.11 -4.90 -2.12
C VAL A 10 -2.52 -4.68 -1.60
N CYS A 11 -3.37 -3.96 -2.35
CA CYS A 11 -4.81 -3.93 -2.09
C CYS A 11 -5.57 -4.14 -3.40
N VAL A 12 -6.90 -3.99 -3.43
CA VAL A 12 -7.68 -4.17 -4.68
C VAL A 12 -7.31 -3.09 -5.70
N HIS A 13 -7.57 -1.82 -5.38
CA HIS A 13 -7.52 -0.72 -6.34
C HIS A 13 -6.19 0.03 -6.43
N ASN A 14 -5.24 -0.22 -5.53
CA ASN A 14 -4.03 0.58 -5.35
C ASN A 14 -4.25 2.10 -5.27
N ALA A 15 -5.38 2.48 -4.68
CA ALA A 15 -5.83 3.87 -4.56
C ALA A 15 -6.05 4.32 -3.11
N GLY A 16 -6.10 3.41 -2.13
CA GLY A 16 -6.41 3.70 -0.73
C GLY A 16 -5.41 3.07 0.24
N ARG A 17 -5.78 1.94 0.88
CA ARG A 17 -4.97 1.23 1.90
C ARG A 17 -3.50 1.07 1.53
N SER A 18 -3.18 0.41 0.42
CA SER A 18 -1.79 0.21 -0.01
C SER A 18 -1.02 1.49 -0.33
N ARG A 19 -1.73 2.60 -0.64
CA ARG A 19 -1.12 3.91 -0.84
C ARG A 19 -0.79 4.61 0.46
N MET A 20 -1.71 4.59 1.41
CA MET A 20 -1.47 5.12 2.76
C MET A 20 -0.32 4.38 3.43
N ALA A 21 -0.32 3.04 3.37
CA ALA A 21 0.73 2.20 3.93
C ALA A 21 2.10 2.47 3.28
N ALA A 22 2.16 2.57 1.95
CA ALA A 22 3.40 2.92 1.25
C ALA A 22 3.88 4.34 1.59
N GLY A 23 2.95 5.30 1.78
CA GLY A 23 3.27 6.66 2.21
C GLY A 23 3.92 6.69 3.60
N PHE A 24 3.30 6.03 4.58
CA PHE A 24 3.87 5.91 5.92
C PHE A 24 5.22 5.20 5.92
N MET A 25 5.33 4.07 5.24
CA MET A 25 6.57 3.30 5.23
C MET A 25 7.73 4.10 4.63
N ARG A 26 7.50 4.85 3.55
CA ARG A 26 8.54 5.73 2.96
C ARG A 26 8.95 6.83 3.93
N HIS A 27 7.98 7.45 4.59
CA HIS A 27 8.21 8.52 5.54
C HIS A 27 9.00 8.02 6.77
N LEU A 28 8.65 6.85 7.30
CA LEU A 28 9.26 6.29 8.50
C LEU A 28 10.62 5.63 8.23
N ALA A 29 10.82 5.03 7.05
CA ALA A 29 12.05 4.31 6.73
C ALA A 29 13.20 5.22 6.26
N ASP A 30 12.93 6.49 5.96
CA ASP A 30 13.93 7.50 5.53
C ASP A 30 14.92 6.98 4.47
N GLY A 31 14.39 6.29 3.46
CA GLY A 31 15.19 5.72 2.36
C GLY A 31 15.93 4.40 2.67
N GLY A 32 15.86 3.89 3.90
CA GLY A 32 16.44 2.60 4.29
C GLY A 32 15.75 1.37 3.70
N ILE A 33 14.50 1.53 3.23
CA ILE A 33 13.67 0.44 2.69
C ILE A 33 13.12 0.85 1.32
N GLU A 34 13.15 -0.07 0.35
CA GLU A 34 12.49 0.12 -0.93
C GLU A 34 11.00 -0.19 -0.81
N VAL A 35 10.14 0.81 -1.04
CA VAL A 35 8.69 0.71 -0.81
C VAL A 35 7.91 0.73 -2.12
N ARG A 36 7.17 -0.35 -2.37
CA ARG A 36 6.31 -0.55 -3.54
C ARG A 36 4.85 -0.71 -3.11
N SER A 37 3.94 -0.41 -4.04
CA SER A 37 2.51 -0.68 -3.86
C SER A 37 1.88 -1.11 -5.18
N ALA A 38 0.92 -2.03 -5.14
CA ALA A 38 0.21 -2.50 -6.32
C ALA A 38 -1.26 -2.88 -6.04
N GLY A 39 -2.01 -3.08 -7.11
CA GLY A 39 -3.44 -3.36 -7.10
C GLY A 39 -3.78 -4.60 -7.92
N SER A 40 -4.63 -5.49 -7.43
CA SER A 40 -5.14 -6.60 -8.24
C SER A 40 -6.03 -6.09 -9.38
N ILE A 41 -6.82 -5.04 -9.13
CA ILE A 41 -7.67 -4.36 -10.10
C ILE A 41 -7.48 -2.85 -9.91
N PRO A 42 -6.40 -2.24 -10.43
CA PRO A 42 -6.09 -0.84 -10.18
C PRO A 42 -7.22 0.11 -10.62
N ALA A 43 -7.49 1.13 -9.81
CA ALA A 43 -8.37 2.22 -10.23
C ALA A 43 -7.65 3.19 -11.18
N ASP A 44 -8.39 4.10 -11.81
CA ASP A 44 -7.83 5.11 -12.71
C ASP A 44 -7.03 6.19 -11.97
N SER A 45 -7.31 6.41 -10.69
CA SER A 45 -6.68 7.45 -9.88
C SER A 45 -6.60 7.07 -8.40
N VAL A 46 -5.72 7.76 -7.66
CA VAL A 46 -5.63 7.64 -6.20
C VAL A 46 -6.90 8.22 -5.56
N ASN A 47 -7.39 7.60 -4.49
CA ASN A 47 -8.55 8.07 -3.77
C ASN A 47 -8.24 9.46 -3.16
N HIS A 48 -8.96 10.48 -3.61
CA HIS A 48 -8.78 11.87 -3.16
C HIS A 48 -8.97 12.02 -1.65
N VAL A 49 -9.86 11.26 -1.02
CA VAL A 49 -10.08 11.27 0.43
C VAL A 49 -8.87 10.67 1.17
N ALA A 50 -8.27 9.61 0.63
CA ALA A 50 -7.04 9.05 1.18
C ALA A 50 -5.86 10.04 1.04
N THR A 51 -5.75 10.72 -0.10
CA THR A 51 -4.77 11.80 -0.29
C THR A 51 -4.97 12.92 0.72
N GLN A 52 -6.22 13.36 0.93
CA GLN A 52 -6.55 14.38 1.93
C GLN A 52 -6.14 13.93 3.33
N ALA A 53 -6.51 12.70 3.74
CA ALA A 53 -6.18 12.17 5.05
C ALA A 53 -4.66 12.05 5.28
N MET A 54 -3.89 11.67 4.27
CA MET A 54 -2.42 11.59 4.39
C MET A 54 -1.78 12.99 4.45
N ARG A 55 -2.30 13.98 3.72
CA ARG A 55 -1.79 15.36 3.77
C ARG A 55 -1.97 16.00 5.15
N GLU A 56 -3.02 15.64 5.88
CA GLU A 56 -3.23 16.09 7.26
C GLU A 56 -2.10 15.66 8.21
N VAL A 57 -1.40 14.56 7.90
CA VAL A 57 -0.24 14.07 8.65
C VAL A 57 1.09 14.39 7.95
N GLY A 58 1.08 15.30 6.97
CA GLY A 58 2.27 15.79 6.29
C GLY A 58 2.83 14.87 5.20
N ILE A 59 2.06 13.87 4.75
CA ILE A 59 2.49 12.93 3.72
C ILE A 59 1.65 13.12 2.45
N ASP A 60 2.28 13.45 1.33
CA ASP A 60 1.61 13.49 0.04
C ASP A 60 1.74 12.14 -0.69
N ILE A 61 0.61 11.55 -1.09
CA ILE A 61 0.53 10.29 -1.86
C ILE A 61 -0.06 10.49 -3.25
N SER A 62 -0.25 11.74 -3.69
CA SER A 62 -0.86 12.09 -4.98
C SER A 62 0.06 11.92 -6.18
N ASP A 63 1.37 11.80 -5.94
CA ASP A 63 2.43 11.76 -6.95
C ASP A 63 2.49 10.43 -7.73
N GLN A 64 1.75 9.40 -7.30
CA GLN A 64 1.84 8.07 -7.88
C GLN A 64 0.50 7.55 -8.39
N HIS A 65 0.51 7.08 -9.64
CA HIS A 65 -0.64 6.46 -10.29
C HIS A 65 -0.80 5.00 -9.86
N PRO A 66 -2.04 4.51 -9.64
CA PRO A 66 -2.33 3.11 -9.39
C PRO A 66 -1.63 2.16 -10.37
N LYS A 67 -1.04 1.08 -9.86
CA LYS A 67 -0.24 0.12 -10.65
C LYS A 67 -0.77 -1.28 -10.48
N VAL A 68 -0.76 -2.06 -11.56
CA VAL A 68 -1.16 -3.46 -11.55
C VAL A 68 -0.16 -4.32 -10.76
N LEU A 69 -0.69 -5.25 -9.98
CA LEU A 69 0.08 -6.30 -9.34
C LEU A 69 0.64 -7.23 -10.41
N THR A 70 1.97 -7.35 -10.45
CA THR A 70 2.65 -8.29 -11.35
C THR A 70 3.43 -9.31 -10.54
N PRO A 71 3.60 -10.55 -11.04
CA PRO A 71 4.45 -11.55 -10.40
C PRO A 71 5.86 -11.03 -10.14
N ALA A 72 6.42 -10.26 -11.09
CA ALA A 72 7.73 -9.63 -10.95
C ALA A 72 7.80 -8.71 -9.72
N SER A 73 6.76 -7.92 -9.44
CA SER A 73 6.71 -7.03 -8.27
C SER A 73 6.80 -7.80 -6.96
N VAL A 74 6.18 -8.98 -6.90
CA VAL A 74 6.25 -9.87 -5.73
C VAL A 74 7.64 -10.51 -5.65
N GLN A 75 8.19 -10.99 -6.76
CA GLN A 75 9.51 -11.62 -6.84
C GLN A 75 10.65 -10.72 -6.38
N VAL A 76 10.58 -9.42 -6.63
CA VAL A 76 11.63 -8.46 -6.23
C VAL A 76 11.41 -7.85 -4.83
N SER A 77 10.41 -8.31 -4.10
CA SER A 77 10.08 -7.81 -2.75
C SER A 77 10.40 -8.85 -1.67
N ASP A 78 10.95 -8.42 -0.54
CA ASP A 78 11.29 -9.34 0.56
C ASP A 78 10.08 -9.62 1.47
N VAL A 79 9.26 -8.59 1.67
CA VAL A 79 7.99 -8.65 2.41
C VAL A 79 6.83 -8.23 1.52
N VAL A 80 5.72 -8.95 1.60
CA VAL A 80 4.49 -8.68 0.85
C VAL A 80 3.35 -8.58 1.84
N ILE A 81 2.68 -7.43 1.87
CA ILE A 81 1.58 -7.13 2.79
C ILE A 81 0.30 -7.00 1.97
N THR A 82 -0.65 -7.91 2.18
CA THR A 82 -1.95 -7.91 1.51
C THR A 82 -3.00 -7.18 2.36
N MET A 83 -3.90 -6.48 1.69
CA MET A 83 -4.93 -5.63 2.30
C MET A 83 -6.24 -5.80 1.50
N GLY A 84 -6.87 -6.97 1.66
CA GLY A 84 -8.16 -7.28 1.03
C GLY A 84 -8.10 -7.60 -0.48
N CYS A 85 -6.93 -7.96 -1.03
CA CYS A 85 -6.83 -8.44 -2.42
C CYS A 85 -7.12 -9.94 -2.60
N GLY A 86 -7.34 -10.67 -1.50
CA GLY A 86 -7.61 -12.11 -1.51
C GLY A 86 -6.51 -12.92 -2.21
N ASP A 87 -6.91 -13.99 -2.91
CA ASP A 87 -6.02 -14.93 -3.62
C ASP A 87 -5.36 -14.38 -4.90
N ALA A 88 -5.52 -13.08 -5.19
CA ALA A 88 -4.92 -12.47 -6.37
C ALA A 88 -3.38 -12.37 -6.29
N CYS A 89 -2.80 -12.51 -5.09
CA CYS A 89 -1.36 -12.40 -4.90
C CYS A 89 -0.64 -13.73 -5.13
N PRO A 90 0.25 -13.85 -6.14
CA PRO A 90 1.04 -15.06 -6.32
C PRO A 90 2.01 -15.26 -5.14
N ILE A 91 2.13 -16.51 -4.67
CA ILE A 91 3.01 -16.87 -3.57
C ILE A 91 4.33 -17.41 -4.11
N PHE A 92 5.44 -16.85 -3.62
CA PHE A 92 6.80 -17.28 -3.93
C PHE A 92 7.51 -17.73 -2.64
N PRO A 93 8.29 -18.82 -2.69
CA PRO A 93 9.05 -19.27 -1.53
C PRO A 93 10.14 -18.25 -1.14
N GLY A 94 10.49 -18.23 0.15
CA GLY A 94 11.57 -17.38 0.67
C GLY A 94 11.20 -15.91 0.92
N LYS A 95 9.91 -15.59 0.93
CA LYS A 95 9.39 -14.25 1.23
C LYS A 95 8.50 -14.27 2.46
N ARG A 96 8.43 -13.14 3.17
CA ARG A 96 7.49 -12.96 4.27
C ARG A 96 6.18 -12.40 3.72
N TYR A 97 5.08 -13.05 4.06
CA TYR A 97 3.73 -12.58 3.72
C TYR A 97 2.99 -12.21 4.99
N GLU A 98 2.31 -11.08 4.96
CA GLU A 98 1.38 -10.65 6.00
C GLU A 98 0.06 -10.25 5.36
N ASP A 99 -1.03 -10.54 6.05
CA ASP A 99 -2.36 -10.10 5.66
C ASP A 99 -2.91 -9.17 6.72
N TRP A 100 -3.16 -7.93 6.33
CA TRP A 100 -3.70 -6.89 7.21
C TRP A 100 -5.19 -6.73 6.89
N GLU A 101 -6.02 -7.19 7.84
CA GLU A 101 -7.48 -7.02 7.77
C GLU A 101 -7.83 -5.56 8.05
N LEU A 102 -8.04 -4.80 6.98
CA LEU A 102 -8.34 -3.37 7.04
C LEU A 102 -9.61 -3.06 6.27
N ASP A 103 -10.42 -2.18 6.84
CA ASP A 103 -11.62 -1.65 6.20
C ASP A 103 -11.31 -0.94 4.87
N ASP A 104 -12.21 -1.09 3.88
CA ASP A 104 -12.03 -0.45 2.57
C ASP A 104 -12.41 1.04 2.62
N PRO A 105 -11.48 1.98 2.30
CA PRO A 105 -11.77 3.42 2.30
C PRO A 105 -12.58 3.90 1.09
N ALA A 106 -12.94 3.03 0.15
CA ALA A 106 -13.67 3.42 -1.05
C ALA A 106 -15.10 3.86 -0.69
N GLY A 107 -15.49 5.06 -1.16
CA GLY A 107 -16.82 5.62 -0.90
C GLY A 107 -17.08 6.10 0.53
N ARG A 108 -16.08 5.97 1.42
CA ARG A 108 -16.17 6.40 2.82
C ARG A 108 -15.84 7.87 3.01
N ASP A 109 -16.34 8.44 4.10
CA ASP A 109 -16.06 9.84 4.44
C ASP A 109 -14.66 10.04 5.05
N ILE A 110 -14.24 11.29 5.20
CA ILE A 110 -12.90 11.63 5.70
C ILE A 110 -12.63 11.11 7.11
N ASN A 111 -13.63 11.01 7.99
CA ASN A 111 -13.43 10.54 9.36
C ASN A 111 -13.19 9.03 9.38
N GLU A 112 -13.94 8.27 8.59
CA GLU A 112 -13.69 6.83 8.44
C GLU A 112 -12.31 6.57 7.81
N VAL A 113 -11.96 7.33 6.77
CA VAL A 113 -10.65 7.19 6.11
C VAL A 113 -9.50 7.57 7.06
N ARG A 114 -9.69 8.54 7.97
CA ARG A 114 -8.72 8.85 9.04
C ARG A 114 -8.54 7.67 9.99
N SER A 115 -9.62 7.02 10.42
CA SER A 115 -9.52 5.83 11.27
C SER A 115 -8.71 4.71 10.60
N ILE A 116 -8.99 4.43 9.32
CA ILE A 116 -8.24 3.43 8.54
C ILE A 116 -6.77 3.85 8.39
N ARG A 117 -6.50 5.14 8.12
CA ARG A 117 -5.13 5.67 8.04
C ARG A 117 -4.38 5.44 9.36
N ASP A 118 -5.02 5.73 10.48
CA ASP A 118 -4.38 5.65 11.79
C ASP A 118 -4.16 4.19 12.22
N GLU A 119 -5.06 3.28 11.84
CA GLU A 119 -4.89 1.83 11.99
C GLU A 119 -3.70 1.31 11.16
N ILE A 120 -3.55 1.77 9.91
CA ILE A 120 -2.39 1.43 9.07
C ILE A 120 -1.05 1.89 9.68
N ARG A 121 -1.07 2.95 10.49
CA ARG A 121 0.14 3.52 11.09
C ARG A 121 0.57 2.80 12.37
N ALA A 122 -0.36 2.20 13.11
CA ALA A 122 -0.14 1.62 14.43
C ALA A 122 0.78 0.39 14.37
#